data_AF-A0A7W0TMD5-F1
#
_entry.id   AF-A0A7W0TMD5-F1
#
_cell.length_a   1.000
_cell.length_b   1.000
_cell.length_c   1.000
_cell.angle_alpha   90.00
_cell.angle_beta   90.00
_cell.angle_gamma   90.00
#
_symmetry.space_group_name_H-M   'P 1'
#
loop_
_entity.id
_entity.type
_entity.pdbx_description
1 polymer ?
#
loop_
_entity_poly.entity_id
_entity_poly.type
_entity_poly.pdbx_seq_one_letter_code
_entity_poly.pdbx_strand_id
1 'polypeptide(L)'
;MALRHEITLLPEIKTIEWEGQQVDTVVSQFTAYGDGRVLEVARDFFAQADDGSVWYFGEDVENYVDGVLDNTDGTWLAGKDGPPGMIAPADPQVGDVYRPENIPGFVFEEVTVRSITETVDGPQGPISGAMLVEELLMDGVVEDKIFAPGYGEFMAQVVSEDELVTVSIGVPLDAVGGPVPAEVDQLATAGADLFVAAGAADWAAVTALLDSLNTAWASYRETGVPPLTADGMDVALEALAAAAGGEDAPATQQAANDLAYVGNDLRLRHEEPAAVDVDRMDIVARQIMVDAAADDEAFVLGDVRHLDALWARTFQNVDGSAASSIEGQLADLRVAAESGDYPAAIAAAEALRQALDGS
;
A
#
# COMPACT_ATOMS: atom_id res chain seq x y z
N MET A 1 -3.05 12.92 5.01
CA MET A 1 -2.12 11.89 5.52
C MET A 1 -0.81 12.08 4.77
N ALA A 2 0.34 11.85 5.38
CA ALA A 2 1.62 11.90 4.66
C ALA A 2 1.63 10.88 3.49
N LEU A 3 2.51 11.09 2.52
CA LEU A 3 2.77 10.14 1.44
C LEU A 3 3.04 8.74 2.02
N ARG A 4 2.35 7.72 1.51
CA ARG A 4 2.46 6.32 1.93
C ARG A 4 2.73 5.47 0.71
N HIS A 5 3.74 4.61 0.75
CA HIS A 5 3.98 3.63 -0.30
C HIS A 5 3.75 2.22 0.24
N GLU A 6 3.23 1.35 -0.61
CA GLU A 6 3.08 -0.08 -0.36
C GLU A 6 3.79 -0.87 -1.45
N ILE A 7 4.55 -1.87 -1.05
CA ILE A 7 5.22 -2.79 -1.97
C ILE A 7 4.73 -4.19 -1.62
N THR A 8 4.08 -4.87 -2.58
CA THR A 8 3.53 -6.21 -2.38
C THR A 8 3.96 -7.12 -3.51
N LEU A 9 4.53 -8.27 -3.17
CA LEU A 9 4.81 -9.31 -4.15
C LEU A 9 3.49 -9.92 -4.64
N LEU A 10 3.24 -9.86 -5.95
CA LEU A 10 2.10 -10.51 -6.57
C LEU A 10 2.39 -12.01 -6.78
N PRO A 11 1.37 -12.87 -6.79
CA PRO A 11 1.55 -14.30 -7.05
C PRO A 11 1.86 -14.64 -8.51
N GLU A 12 1.91 -13.63 -9.39
CA GLU A 12 2.21 -13.78 -10.81
C GLU A 12 3.72 -13.89 -11.08
N ILE A 13 4.05 -14.62 -12.14
CA ILE A 13 5.36 -14.62 -12.78
C ILE A 13 5.20 -14.09 -14.20
N LYS A 14 5.99 -13.09 -14.57
CA LYS A 14 6.04 -12.56 -15.94
C LYS A 14 7.32 -13.06 -16.63
N THR A 15 7.17 -13.82 -17.70
CA THR A 15 8.32 -14.24 -18.52
C THR A 15 8.66 -13.14 -19.54
N ILE A 16 9.91 -12.66 -19.52
CA ILE A 16 10.41 -11.61 -20.42
C ILE A 16 11.53 -12.19 -21.29
N GLU A 17 11.49 -11.91 -22.60
CA GLU A 17 12.56 -12.29 -23.52
C GLU A 17 13.70 -11.27 -23.49
N TRP A 18 14.92 -11.74 -23.20
CA TRP A 18 16.14 -10.95 -23.25
C TRP A 18 17.25 -11.70 -23.99
N GLU A 19 17.79 -11.11 -25.05
CA GLU A 19 18.85 -11.70 -25.91
C GLU A 19 18.58 -13.14 -26.37
N GLY A 20 17.31 -13.47 -26.66
CA GLY A 20 16.89 -14.80 -27.10
C GLY A 20 16.77 -15.84 -25.97
N GLN A 21 16.88 -15.41 -24.72
CA GLN A 21 16.57 -16.20 -23.53
C GLN A 21 15.24 -15.75 -22.93
N GLN A 22 14.53 -16.68 -22.29
CA GLN A 22 13.31 -16.40 -21.54
C GLN A 22 13.70 -16.31 -20.06
N VAL A 23 13.41 -15.19 -19.42
CA VAL A 23 13.69 -14.95 -18.00
C VAL A 23 12.36 -14.81 -17.26
N ASP A 24 12.14 -15.68 -16.28
CA ASP A 24 11.00 -15.55 -15.38
C ASP A 24 11.29 -14.47 -14.34
N THR A 25 10.41 -13.48 -14.26
CA THR A 25 10.48 -12.39 -13.30
C THR A 25 9.35 -12.50 -12.29
N VAL A 26 9.65 -12.16 -11.04
CA VAL A 26 8.62 -11.91 -10.03
C VAL A 26 8.00 -10.54 -10.28
N VAL A 27 6.70 -10.43 -10.02
CA VAL A 27 5.97 -9.17 -10.16
C VAL A 27 5.79 -8.53 -8.78
N SER A 28 6.42 -7.39 -8.56
CA SER A 28 6.17 -6.55 -7.39
C SER A 28 5.17 -5.46 -7.75
N GLN A 29 4.17 -5.24 -6.91
CA GLN A 29 3.26 -4.10 -7.07
C GLN A 29 3.67 -3.01 -6.10
N PHE A 30 4.09 -1.87 -6.65
CA PHE A 30 4.23 -0.62 -5.94
C PHE A 30 2.92 0.16 -6.00
N THR A 31 2.52 0.78 -4.89
CA THR A 31 1.37 1.67 -4.85
C THR A 31 1.67 2.86 -3.96
N ALA A 32 1.58 4.06 -4.52
CA ALA A 32 1.77 5.30 -3.80
C ALA A 32 0.43 5.95 -3.48
N TYR A 33 0.30 6.46 -2.26
CA TYR A 33 -0.87 7.17 -1.78
C TYR A 33 -0.49 8.54 -1.20
N GLY A 34 -1.25 9.58 -1.53
CA GLY A 34 -1.12 10.92 -0.97
C GLY A 34 -2.47 11.41 -0.50
N ASP A 35 -2.57 11.86 0.75
CA ASP A 35 -3.82 12.32 1.35
C ASP A 35 -5.00 11.34 1.18
N GLY A 36 -4.71 10.04 1.31
CA GLY A 36 -5.70 8.96 1.18
C GLY A 36 -6.04 8.58 -0.27
N ARG A 37 -5.42 9.21 -1.27
CA ARG A 37 -5.67 8.95 -2.69
C ARG A 37 -4.55 8.16 -3.32
N VAL A 38 -4.87 7.24 -4.22
CA VAL A 38 -3.89 6.59 -5.09
C VAL A 38 -3.28 7.65 -6.01
N LEU A 39 -1.95 7.74 -5.99
CA LEU A 39 -1.16 8.59 -6.88
C LEU A 39 -0.55 7.76 -8.01
N GLU A 40 -0.15 6.53 -7.70
CA GLU A 40 0.53 5.65 -8.64
C GLU A 40 0.26 4.18 -8.29
N VAL A 41 0.12 3.36 -9.32
CA VAL A 41 0.23 1.90 -9.23
C VAL A 41 1.24 1.44 -10.28
N ALA A 42 2.33 0.82 -9.85
CA ALA A 42 3.31 0.23 -10.75
C ALA A 42 3.42 -1.29 -10.53
N ARG A 43 3.65 -2.02 -11.61
CA ARG A 43 4.02 -3.44 -11.58
C ARG A 43 5.46 -3.59 -12.06
N ASP A 44 6.36 -3.80 -11.13
CA ASP A 44 7.80 -3.95 -11.34
C ASP A 44 8.19 -5.41 -11.58
N PHE A 45 9.12 -5.65 -12.50
CA PHE A 45 9.57 -6.98 -12.89
C PHE A 45 11.02 -7.23 -12.44
N PHE A 46 11.22 -8.14 -11.49
CA PHE A 46 12.55 -8.46 -10.96
C PHE A 46 12.97 -9.91 -11.21
N ALA A 47 14.27 -10.14 -11.44
CA ALA A 47 14.87 -11.47 -11.40
C ALA A 47 16.19 -11.45 -10.62
N GLN A 48 16.50 -12.55 -9.94
CA GLN A 48 17.74 -12.71 -9.20
C GLN A 48 18.69 -13.67 -9.94
N ALA A 49 19.94 -13.23 -10.14
CA ALA A 49 20.99 -14.04 -10.74
C ALA A 49 21.62 -15.01 -9.71
N ASP A 50 22.31 -16.04 -10.20
CA ASP A 50 22.97 -17.07 -9.38
C ASP A 50 24.04 -16.51 -8.41
N ASP A 51 24.60 -15.33 -8.71
CA ASP A 51 25.56 -14.65 -7.84
C ASP A 51 24.90 -13.85 -6.71
N GLY A 52 23.55 -13.74 -6.71
CA GLY A 52 22.76 -13.02 -5.73
C GLY A 52 22.36 -11.60 -6.16
N SER A 53 22.86 -11.09 -7.28
CA SER A 53 22.47 -9.77 -7.79
C SER A 53 21.02 -9.77 -8.26
N VAL A 54 20.30 -8.69 -7.97
CA VAL A 54 18.91 -8.50 -8.39
C VAL A 54 18.88 -7.55 -9.57
N TRP A 55 18.15 -7.95 -10.59
CA TRP A 55 18.02 -7.27 -11.86
C TRP A 55 16.58 -6.81 -12.08
N TYR A 56 16.44 -5.59 -12.55
CA TYR A 56 15.19 -4.95 -12.89
C TYR A 56 14.96 -5.03 -14.39
N PHE A 57 13.82 -5.59 -14.77
CA PHE A 57 13.42 -5.85 -16.15
C PHE A 57 12.39 -4.84 -16.66
N GLY A 58 12.06 -3.84 -15.85
CA GLY A 58 11.14 -2.75 -16.16
C GLY A 58 9.83 -2.83 -15.39
N GLU A 59 8.88 -1.99 -15.79
CA GLU A 59 7.64 -1.71 -15.08
C GLU A 59 6.49 -1.41 -16.04
N ASP A 60 5.28 -1.71 -15.58
CA ASP A 60 4.04 -1.15 -16.11
C ASP A 60 3.48 -0.15 -15.08
N VAL A 61 3.54 1.16 -15.39
CA VAL A 61 3.18 2.27 -14.47
C VAL A 61 1.86 2.91 -14.87
N GLU A 62 1.02 3.20 -13.88
CA GLU A 62 -0.20 3.97 -13.99
C GLU A 62 -0.17 5.14 -13.02
N ASN A 63 -0.05 6.37 -13.55
CA ASN A 63 -0.03 7.61 -12.76
C ASN A 63 -1.42 8.23 -12.73
N TYR A 64 -1.85 8.67 -11.55
CA TYR A 64 -3.19 9.17 -11.30
C TYR A 64 -3.18 10.64 -10.87
N VAL A 65 -4.07 11.42 -11.48
CA VAL A 65 -4.39 12.78 -11.04
C VAL A 65 -5.89 12.83 -10.80
N ASP A 66 -6.29 13.21 -9.59
CA ASP A 66 -7.70 13.29 -9.19
C ASP A 66 -8.47 11.99 -9.48
N GLY A 67 -7.85 10.84 -9.21
CA GLY A 67 -8.43 9.50 -9.42
C GLY A 67 -8.54 9.03 -10.87
N VAL A 68 -8.14 9.88 -11.83
CA VAL A 68 -8.13 9.57 -13.27
C VAL A 68 -6.72 9.17 -13.70
N LEU A 69 -6.60 8.14 -14.52
CA LEU A 69 -5.33 7.78 -15.17
C LEU A 69 -4.88 8.96 -16.04
N ASP A 70 -3.80 9.63 -15.64
CA ASP A 70 -3.23 10.77 -16.34
C ASP A 70 -2.28 10.30 -17.44
N ASN A 71 -1.32 9.44 -17.08
CA ASN A 71 -0.31 8.92 -17.99
C ASN A 71 0.24 7.57 -17.52
N THR A 72 1.12 6.98 -18.33
CA THR A 72 1.87 5.77 -18.00
C THR A 72 3.37 6.02 -18.11
N ASP A 73 3.80 7.27 -17.89
CA ASP A 73 5.21 7.66 -17.89
C ASP A 73 5.93 6.86 -16.80
N GLY A 74 7.17 6.43 -17.09
CA GLY A 74 7.86 5.39 -16.32
C GLY A 74 7.80 4.03 -17.01
N THR A 75 6.68 3.63 -17.63
CA THR A 75 6.56 2.29 -18.24
C THR A 75 7.67 1.96 -19.26
N TRP A 76 8.45 0.91 -18.97
CA TRP A 76 9.48 0.37 -19.87
C TRP A 76 9.65 -1.13 -19.68
N LEU A 77 10.13 -1.84 -20.71
CA LEU A 77 10.40 -3.28 -20.61
C LEU A 77 11.73 -3.68 -21.24
N ALA A 78 12.51 -4.48 -20.52
CA ALA A 78 13.70 -5.11 -21.03
C ALA A 78 13.42 -5.93 -22.31
N GLY A 79 14.35 -5.87 -23.27
CA GLY A 79 14.23 -6.53 -24.58
C GLY A 79 13.38 -5.77 -25.60
N LYS A 80 12.44 -4.93 -25.15
CA LYS A 80 11.65 -4.05 -26.01
C LYS A 80 12.25 -2.65 -26.08
N ASP A 81 12.47 -2.03 -24.92
CA ASP A 81 12.82 -0.62 -24.79
C ASP A 81 14.32 -0.45 -24.47
N GLY A 82 14.93 -1.41 -23.76
CA GLY A 82 16.35 -1.39 -23.43
C GLY A 82 16.84 -2.66 -22.71
N PRO A 83 18.06 -2.64 -22.13
CA PRO A 83 18.55 -3.73 -21.31
C PRO A 83 17.92 -3.73 -19.91
N PRO A 84 17.84 -4.90 -19.23
CA PRO A 84 17.61 -4.89 -17.79
C PRO A 84 18.80 -4.24 -17.08
N GLY A 85 18.54 -3.58 -15.96
CA GLY A 85 19.56 -2.99 -15.10
C GLY A 85 19.70 -3.73 -13.78
N MET A 86 20.85 -3.59 -13.12
CA MET A 86 21.05 -4.16 -11.79
C MET A 86 20.48 -3.18 -10.76
N ILE A 87 19.48 -3.59 -9.98
CA ILE A 87 18.88 -2.75 -8.92
C ILE A 87 19.57 -2.96 -7.57
N ALA A 88 20.01 -4.19 -7.28
CA ALA A 88 20.75 -4.50 -6.06
C ALA A 88 21.96 -5.41 -6.36
N PRO A 89 23.20 -4.95 -6.14
CA PRO A 89 24.39 -5.78 -6.30
C PRO A 89 24.47 -6.87 -5.21
N ALA A 90 25.08 -8.01 -5.55
CA ALA A 90 25.26 -9.12 -4.62
C ALA A 90 26.25 -8.82 -3.46
N ASP A 91 27.26 -8.00 -3.73
CA ASP A 91 28.34 -7.66 -2.79
C ASP A 91 28.72 -6.16 -2.93
N PRO A 92 27.84 -5.24 -2.52
CA PRO A 92 28.05 -3.80 -2.71
C PRO A 92 29.30 -3.32 -1.98
N GLN A 93 30.10 -2.50 -2.67
CA GLN A 93 31.22 -1.77 -2.10
C GLN A 93 30.97 -0.26 -2.15
N VAL A 94 31.47 0.47 -1.15
CA VAL A 94 31.42 1.94 -1.17
C VAL A 94 32.16 2.46 -2.41
N GLY A 95 31.48 3.30 -3.19
CA GLY A 95 31.97 3.85 -4.45
C GLY A 95 31.62 3.02 -5.69
N ASP A 96 30.94 1.88 -5.55
CA ASP A 96 30.34 1.20 -6.70
C ASP A 96 29.32 2.11 -7.38
N VAL A 97 29.32 2.06 -8.72
CA VAL A 97 28.38 2.81 -9.56
C VAL A 97 27.67 1.85 -10.50
N TYR A 98 26.35 1.85 -10.47
CA TYR A 98 25.50 1.03 -11.33
C TYR A 98 24.29 1.83 -11.81
N ARG A 99 23.54 1.26 -12.76
CA ARG A 99 22.40 1.91 -13.40
C ARG A 99 21.22 0.95 -13.40
N PRO A 100 20.30 1.06 -12.43
CA PRO A 100 19.07 0.25 -12.39
C PRO A 100 18.22 0.47 -13.64
N GLU A 101 18.25 1.69 -14.16
CA GLU A 101 17.60 2.07 -15.41
C GLU A 101 18.62 2.73 -16.33
N ASN A 102 18.74 2.24 -17.56
CA ASN A 102 19.82 2.66 -18.45
C ASN A 102 19.38 2.72 -19.92
N ILE A 103 18.32 3.50 -20.17
CA ILE A 103 17.75 3.72 -21.50
C ILE A 103 17.83 5.23 -21.83
N PRO A 104 18.99 5.72 -22.32
CA PRO A 104 19.22 7.15 -22.50
C PRO A 104 18.15 7.85 -23.35
N GLY A 105 17.59 8.94 -22.79
CA GLY A 105 16.54 9.73 -23.43
C GLY A 105 15.13 9.14 -23.28
N PHE A 106 14.98 8.06 -22.51
CA PHE A 106 13.71 7.46 -22.16
C PHE A 106 13.58 7.32 -20.64
N VAL A 107 14.48 6.57 -20.01
CA VAL A 107 14.53 6.36 -18.56
C VAL A 107 15.98 6.11 -18.13
N PHE A 108 16.45 6.77 -17.07
CA PHE A 108 17.84 6.71 -16.65
C PHE A 108 17.99 7.02 -15.16
N GLU A 109 18.71 6.13 -14.49
CA GLU A 109 19.15 6.30 -13.10
C GLU A 109 20.62 5.89 -12.99
N GLU A 110 21.39 6.63 -12.22
CA GLU A 110 22.76 6.25 -11.85
C GLU A 110 22.90 6.26 -10.33
N VAL A 111 23.17 5.09 -9.78
CA VAL A 111 23.31 4.87 -8.35
C VAL A 111 24.78 4.81 -7.97
N THR A 112 25.16 5.54 -6.94
CA THR A 112 26.48 5.48 -6.29
C THR A 112 26.34 5.02 -4.85
N VAL A 113 26.98 3.90 -4.50
CA VAL A 113 26.99 3.40 -3.12
C VAL A 113 27.79 4.33 -2.22
N ARG A 114 27.14 4.91 -1.21
CA ARG A 114 27.74 5.85 -0.24
C ARG A 114 28.15 5.17 1.05
N SER A 115 27.36 4.21 1.53
CA SER A 115 27.62 3.44 2.76
C SER A 115 27.01 2.04 2.65
N ILE A 116 27.55 1.09 3.40
CA ILE A 116 27.05 -0.30 3.51
C ILE A 116 26.92 -0.75 4.97
N THR A 117 27.00 0.19 5.91
CA THR A 117 27.03 -0.09 7.35
C THR A 117 25.98 0.70 8.12
N GLU A 118 25.04 1.33 7.43
CA GLU A 118 24.02 2.13 8.09
C GLU A 118 23.16 1.24 9.00
N THR A 119 22.66 1.86 10.07
CA THR A 119 21.65 1.25 10.92
C THR A 119 20.41 2.12 10.86
N VAL A 120 19.30 1.54 10.43
CA VAL A 120 18.01 2.23 10.33
C VAL A 120 17.03 1.69 11.36
N ASP A 121 16.09 2.53 11.79
CA ASP A 121 15.01 2.11 12.66
C ASP A 121 13.98 1.31 11.85
N GLY A 122 14.04 -0.01 11.98
CA GLY A 122 13.08 -0.92 11.38
C GLY A 122 11.82 -1.10 12.22
N PRO A 123 10.74 -1.62 11.61
CA PRO A 123 9.50 -1.94 12.33
C PRO A 123 9.74 -2.86 13.53
N GLN A 124 10.65 -3.85 13.46
CA GLN A 124 10.94 -4.75 14.58
C GLN A 124 12.13 -4.30 15.46
N GLY A 125 12.61 -3.08 15.25
CA GLY A 125 13.82 -2.54 15.86
C GLY A 125 14.94 -2.28 14.84
N PRO A 126 16.15 -1.92 15.32
CA PRO A 126 17.23 -1.47 14.44
C PRO A 126 17.69 -2.54 13.45
N ILE A 127 17.77 -2.18 12.17
CA ILE A 127 18.29 -3.00 11.07
C ILE A 127 19.70 -2.53 10.74
N SER A 128 20.71 -3.34 11.02
CA SER A 128 22.11 -3.03 10.72
C SER A 128 22.54 -3.51 9.34
N GLY A 129 23.49 -2.81 8.72
CA GLY A 129 24.05 -3.19 7.41
C GLY A 129 23.21 -2.70 6.24
N ALA A 130 22.43 -1.64 6.45
CA ALA A 130 21.73 -0.97 5.38
C ALA A 130 22.72 -0.25 4.46
N MET A 131 22.41 -0.27 3.17
CA MET A 131 23.17 0.37 2.11
C MET A 131 22.54 1.73 1.81
N LEU A 132 23.29 2.80 2.04
CA LEU A 132 22.92 4.14 1.58
C LEU A 132 23.51 4.35 0.20
N VAL A 133 22.67 4.78 -0.73
CA VAL A 133 23.05 5.14 -2.08
C VAL A 133 22.60 6.55 -2.41
N GLU A 134 23.38 7.22 -3.24
CA GLU A 134 22.97 8.46 -3.91
C GLU A 134 22.57 8.08 -5.33
N GLU A 135 21.38 8.46 -5.75
CA GLU A 135 20.81 8.19 -7.06
C GLU A 135 20.64 9.47 -7.85
N LEU A 136 21.12 9.48 -9.09
CA LEU A 136 20.95 10.56 -10.04
C LEU A 136 19.89 10.18 -11.08
N LEU A 137 18.80 10.94 -11.11
CA LEU A 137 17.69 10.76 -12.04
C LEU A 137 17.96 11.44 -13.40
N MET A 138 17.16 11.08 -14.41
CA MET A 138 17.29 11.59 -15.78
C MET A 138 17.17 13.12 -15.90
N ASP A 139 16.39 13.75 -15.03
CA ASP A 139 16.18 15.20 -15.00
C ASP A 139 17.26 15.97 -14.20
N GLY A 140 18.18 15.25 -13.57
CA GLY A 140 19.27 15.78 -12.76
C GLY A 140 18.94 15.96 -11.28
N VAL A 141 17.75 15.54 -10.83
CA VAL A 141 17.44 15.39 -9.41
C VAL A 141 18.32 14.32 -8.80
N VAL A 142 18.70 14.54 -7.54
CA VAL A 142 19.51 13.61 -6.75
C VAL A 142 18.72 13.21 -5.51
N GLU A 143 18.65 11.91 -5.27
CA GLU A 143 17.97 11.30 -4.14
C GLU A 143 18.93 10.44 -3.33
N ASP A 144 18.76 10.43 -2.01
CA ASP A 144 19.38 9.44 -1.14
C ASP A 144 18.37 8.31 -0.91
N LYS A 145 18.76 7.08 -1.24
CA LYS A 145 17.97 5.87 -0.99
C LYS A 145 18.69 4.96 -0.01
N ILE A 146 17.94 4.35 0.90
CA ILE A 146 18.45 3.31 1.79
C ILE A 146 17.84 1.96 1.42
N PHE A 147 18.69 1.00 1.12
CA PHE A 147 18.34 -0.40 0.97
C PHE A 147 18.66 -1.16 2.26
N ALA A 148 17.65 -1.71 2.93
CA ALA A 148 17.82 -2.44 4.18
C ALA A 148 17.81 -3.96 3.94
N PRO A 149 18.71 -4.73 4.59
CA PRO A 149 18.69 -6.19 4.51
C PRO A 149 17.33 -6.77 4.87
N GLY A 150 16.83 -7.66 4.01
CA GLY A 150 15.49 -8.23 4.10
C GLY A 150 14.45 -7.42 3.33
N TYR A 151 14.42 -6.09 3.50
CA TYR A 151 13.34 -5.23 3.00
C TYR A 151 13.52 -4.75 1.56
N GLY A 152 14.75 -4.65 1.06
CA GLY A 152 15.02 -3.99 -0.22
C GLY A 152 15.05 -2.47 -0.02
N GLU A 153 14.48 -1.71 -0.95
CA GLU A 153 14.34 -0.26 -0.80
C GLU A 153 13.47 0.06 0.41
N PHE A 154 14.05 0.74 1.40
CA PHE A 154 13.45 0.96 2.72
C PHE A 154 13.07 2.42 2.97
N MET A 155 13.79 3.34 2.32
CA MET A 155 13.59 4.78 2.43
C MET A 155 14.13 5.46 1.17
N ALA A 156 13.42 6.48 0.70
CA ALA A 156 13.87 7.39 -0.34
C ALA A 156 13.69 8.83 0.15
N GLN A 157 14.67 9.69 -0.11
CA GLN A 157 14.64 11.10 0.24
C GLN A 157 15.27 11.94 -0.88
N VAL A 158 14.51 12.91 -1.40
CA VAL A 158 15.05 13.88 -2.35
C VAL A 158 16.01 14.83 -1.64
N VAL A 159 17.27 14.96 -2.07
CA VAL A 159 18.29 15.73 -1.31
C VAL A 159 17.94 17.23 -1.20
N SER A 160 17.17 17.75 -2.16
CA SER A 160 16.72 19.16 -2.16
C SER A 160 15.41 19.42 -1.42
N GLU A 161 14.71 18.39 -0.97
CA GLU A 161 13.40 18.51 -0.31
C GLU A 161 13.40 17.74 1.00
N ASP A 162 12.74 18.26 2.04
CA ASP A 162 12.55 17.51 3.30
C ASP A 162 11.42 16.46 3.14
N GLU A 163 11.21 15.95 1.93
CA GLU A 163 10.25 14.90 1.64
C GLU A 163 10.93 13.56 1.83
N LEU A 164 10.61 12.93 2.97
CA LEU A 164 11.11 11.62 3.32
C LEU A 164 9.99 10.62 3.15
N VAL A 165 10.20 9.67 2.24
CA VAL A 165 9.32 8.53 2.06
C VAL A 165 9.79 7.44 3.02
N THR A 166 8.96 7.08 4.00
CA THR A 166 9.34 6.08 5.01
C THR A 166 8.51 4.80 4.91
N VAL A 167 9.23 3.67 5.00
CA VAL A 167 8.86 2.30 5.39
C VAL A 167 7.87 1.55 4.50
N SER A 168 8.41 0.60 3.74
CA SER A 168 7.72 -0.62 3.34
C SER A 168 7.49 -1.52 4.56
N ILE A 169 6.23 -1.84 4.89
CA ILE A 169 5.92 -2.95 5.80
C ILE A 169 6.23 -4.24 5.04
N GLY A 170 7.28 -4.94 5.43
CA GLY A 170 7.77 -6.13 4.74
C GLY A 170 7.18 -7.39 5.36
N VAL A 171 5.93 -7.73 5.06
CA VAL A 171 5.41 -9.08 5.38
C VAL A 171 6.04 -10.04 4.36
N PRO A 172 6.77 -11.10 4.74
CA PRO A 172 6.76 -11.79 6.04
C PRO A 172 7.95 -11.50 6.99
N LEU A 173 8.87 -10.59 6.67
CA LEU A 173 10.02 -10.26 7.54
C LEU A 173 9.58 -9.75 8.91
N ASP A 174 8.47 -8.99 8.91
CA ASP A 174 7.86 -8.43 10.10
C ASP A 174 6.86 -9.38 10.78
N ALA A 175 6.68 -10.59 10.24
CA ALA A 175 5.71 -11.53 10.75
C ALA A 175 6.09 -12.01 12.15
N VAL A 176 5.20 -11.79 13.11
CA VAL A 176 5.21 -12.39 14.44
C VAL A 176 4.33 -13.63 14.40
N GLY A 177 4.92 -14.79 14.70
CA GLY A 177 4.18 -16.05 14.70
C GLY A 177 3.09 -16.09 15.79
N GLY A 178 2.05 -16.89 15.56
CA GLY A 178 0.92 -17.04 16.47
C GLY A 178 -0.36 -16.42 15.90
N PRO A 179 -1.51 -16.63 16.56
CA PRO A 179 -2.78 -16.05 16.10
C PRO A 179 -2.77 -14.51 16.27
N VAL A 180 -3.60 -13.83 15.48
CA VAL A 180 -3.90 -12.40 15.68
C VAL A 180 -4.41 -12.18 17.12
N PRO A 181 -3.81 -11.27 17.90
CA PRO A 181 -4.31 -10.91 19.22
C PRO A 181 -5.74 -10.37 19.13
N ALA A 182 -6.59 -10.70 20.10
CA ALA A 182 -7.99 -10.27 20.10
C ALA A 182 -8.13 -8.75 20.08
N GLU A 183 -7.21 -8.03 20.72
CA GLU A 183 -7.16 -6.57 20.69
C GLU A 183 -6.86 -6.01 19.30
N VAL A 184 -5.97 -6.66 18.53
CA VAL A 184 -5.64 -6.26 17.15
C VAL A 184 -6.81 -6.55 16.22
N ASP A 185 -7.41 -7.73 16.35
CA ASP A 185 -8.61 -8.12 15.60
C ASP A 185 -9.75 -7.12 15.85
N GLN A 186 -9.97 -6.73 17.11
CA GLN A 186 -10.95 -5.71 17.47
C GLN A 186 -10.64 -4.34 16.84
N LEU A 187 -9.39 -3.89 16.88
CA LEU A 187 -8.98 -2.60 16.29
C LEU A 187 -9.16 -2.57 14.77
N ALA A 188 -8.90 -3.70 14.10
CA ALA A 188 -9.01 -3.82 12.65
C ALA A 188 -10.46 -3.91 12.16
N THR A 189 -11.34 -4.55 12.92
CA THR A 189 -12.70 -4.90 12.45
C THR A 189 -13.79 -3.93 12.94
N ALA A 190 -13.60 -3.26 14.09
CA ALA A 190 -14.62 -2.39 14.68
C ALA A 190 -15.01 -1.17 13.82
N GLY A 191 -14.19 -0.81 12.83
CA GLY A 191 -14.50 0.30 11.91
C GLY A 191 -15.81 0.12 11.17
N ALA A 192 -16.18 -1.11 10.78
CA ALA A 192 -17.43 -1.38 10.09
C ALA A 192 -18.65 -1.11 10.99
N ASP A 193 -18.61 -1.54 12.25
CA ASP A 193 -19.67 -1.29 13.23
C ASP A 193 -19.77 0.19 13.59
N LEU A 194 -18.63 0.87 13.77
CA LEU A 194 -18.58 2.32 13.99
C LEU A 194 -19.18 3.09 12.82
N PHE A 195 -18.86 2.70 11.59
CA PHE A 195 -19.37 3.32 10.38
C PHE A 195 -20.90 3.23 10.30
N VAL A 196 -21.46 2.05 10.61
CA VAL A 196 -22.91 1.82 10.64
C VAL A 196 -23.57 2.62 11.78
N ALA A 197 -23.00 2.57 12.98
CA ALA A 197 -23.54 3.29 14.14
C ALA A 197 -23.55 4.81 13.95
N ALA A 198 -22.46 5.37 13.40
CA ALA A 198 -22.35 6.78 13.07
C ALA A 198 -23.37 7.21 12.01
N GLY A 199 -23.52 6.44 10.92
CA GLY A 199 -24.52 6.70 9.89
C GLY A 199 -25.97 6.66 10.40
N ALA A 200 -26.24 5.84 11.42
CA ALA A 200 -27.52 5.78 12.11
C ALA A 200 -27.70 6.85 13.22
N ALA A 201 -26.68 7.67 13.46
CA ALA A 201 -26.60 8.60 14.60
C ALA A 201 -26.82 7.92 15.97
N ASP A 202 -26.40 6.65 16.10
CA ASP A 202 -26.40 5.93 17.38
C ASP A 202 -25.12 6.25 18.17
N TRP A 203 -25.07 7.47 18.69
CA TRP A 203 -23.91 7.98 19.44
C TRP A 203 -23.63 7.21 20.73
N ALA A 204 -24.64 6.53 21.28
CA ALA A 204 -24.45 5.65 22.43
C ALA A 204 -23.63 4.40 22.03
N ALA A 205 -23.94 3.80 20.88
CA ALA A 205 -23.16 2.70 20.33
C ALA A 205 -21.75 3.15 19.93
N VAL A 206 -21.61 4.29 19.25
CA VAL A 206 -20.29 4.86 18.87
C VAL A 206 -19.41 5.07 20.11
N THR A 207 -19.95 5.69 21.17
CA THR A 207 -19.21 5.93 22.41
C THR A 207 -18.77 4.62 23.06
N ALA A 208 -19.66 3.62 23.12
CA ALA A 208 -19.35 2.32 23.71
C ALA A 208 -18.25 1.57 22.94
N LEU A 209 -18.28 1.62 21.60
CA LEU A 209 -17.24 1.05 20.75
C LEU A 209 -15.90 1.75 20.96
N LEU A 210 -15.88 3.09 20.96
CA LEU A 210 -14.68 3.90 21.19
C LEU A 210 -14.04 3.62 22.56
N ASP A 211 -14.83 3.50 23.62
CA ASP A 211 -14.32 3.12 24.95
C ASP A 211 -13.66 1.74 24.94
N SER A 212 -14.26 0.78 24.22
CA SER A 212 -13.69 -0.55 24.09
C SER A 212 -12.40 -0.54 23.28
N LEU A 213 -12.32 0.25 22.21
CA LEU A 213 -11.14 0.36 21.35
C LEU A 213 -9.97 1.02 22.10
N ASN A 214 -10.23 2.07 22.87
CA ASN A 214 -9.22 2.68 23.73
C ASN A 214 -8.67 1.68 24.76
N THR A 215 -9.53 0.80 25.29
CA THR A 215 -9.11 -0.26 26.22
C THR A 215 -8.25 -1.31 25.52
N ALA A 216 -8.66 -1.77 24.33
CA ALA A 216 -7.93 -2.74 23.52
C ALA A 216 -6.55 -2.18 23.13
N TRP A 217 -6.50 -0.94 22.64
CA TRP A 217 -5.26 -0.28 22.25
C TRP A 217 -4.32 -0.09 23.44
N ALA A 218 -4.81 0.39 24.59
CA ALA A 218 -3.97 0.54 25.79
C ALA A 218 -3.37 -0.80 26.26
N SER A 219 -4.11 -1.91 26.11
CA SER A 219 -3.60 -3.26 26.41
C SER A 219 -2.51 -3.68 25.41
N TYR A 220 -2.79 -3.53 24.11
CA TYR A 220 -1.90 -4.01 23.05
C TYR A 220 -0.63 -3.16 22.89
N ARG A 221 -0.71 -1.84 23.09
CA ARG A 221 0.43 -0.92 22.99
C ARG A 221 1.59 -1.28 23.93
N GLU A 222 1.27 -1.84 25.10
CA GLU A 222 2.27 -2.31 26.08
C GLU A 222 3.05 -3.56 25.61
N THR A 223 2.64 -4.20 24.52
CA THR A 223 3.33 -5.38 23.97
C THR A 223 4.58 -5.04 23.15
N GLY A 224 4.89 -3.74 22.97
CA GLY A 224 6.04 -3.27 22.19
C GLY A 224 5.71 -3.08 20.71
N VAL A 225 4.61 -2.36 20.43
CA VAL A 225 4.23 -1.98 19.06
C VAL A 225 5.27 -1.01 18.47
N PRO A 226 5.64 -1.13 17.19
CA PRO A 226 6.60 -0.23 16.55
C PRO A 226 6.14 1.24 16.65
N PRO A 227 7.04 2.22 16.91
CA PRO A 227 6.64 3.61 17.15
C PRO A 227 5.78 4.23 16.06
N LEU A 228 6.13 4.06 14.77
CA LEU A 228 5.36 4.61 13.66
C LEU A 228 3.92 4.08 13.63
N THR A 229 3.73 2.78 13.86
CA THR A 229 2.40 2.18 13.91
C THR A 229 1.64 2.59 15.17
N ALA A 230 2.34 2.75 16.29
CA ALA A 230 1.74 3.21 17.54
C ALA A 230 1.25 4.66 17.45
N ASP A 231 2.05 5.54 16.87
CA ASP A 231 1.68 6.94 16.64
C ASP A 231 0.51 7.06 15.67
N GLY A 232 0.50 6.25 14.60
CA GLY A 232 -0.62 6.19 13.66
C GLY A 232 -1.94 5.79 14.33
N MET A 233 -1.91 4.78 15.21
CA MET A 233 -3.09 4.32 15.95
C MET A 233 -3.56 5.36 16.98
N ASP A 234 -2.62 5.99 17.70
CA ASP A 234 -2.92 7.08 18.64
C ASP A 234 -3.64 8.24 17.92
N VAL A 235 -3.14 8.65 16.74
CA VAL A 235 -3.75 9.71 15.91
C VAL A 235 -5.13 9.31 15.41
N ALA A 236 -5.31 8.08 14.93
CA ALA A 236 -6.59 7.61 14.41
C ALA A 236 -7.67 7.56 15.51
N LEU A 237 -7.34 7.09 16.72
CA LEU A 237 -8.25 7.09 17.86
C LEU A 237 -8.59 8.51 18.33
N GLU A 238 -7.63 9.44 18.32
CA GLU A 238 -7.88 10.85 18.66
C GLU A 238 -8.83 11.50 17.63
N ALA A 239 -8.61 11.28 16.34
CA ALA A 239 -9.48 11.77 15.27
C ALA A 239 -10.91 11.22 15.39
N LEU A 240 -11.05 9.91 15.64
CA LEU A 240 -12.34 9.27 15.87
C LEU A 240 -13.05 9.84 17.10
N ALA A 241 -12.34 10.03 18.21
CA ALA A 241 -12.89 10.61 19.42
C ALA A 241 -13.37 12.06 19.22
N ALA A 242 -12.60 12.86 18.47
CA ALA A 242 -12.95 14.23 18.15
C ALA A 242 -14.21 14.31 17.27
N ALA A 243 -14.28 13.50 16.21
CA ALA A 243 -15.44 13.45 15.31
C ALA A 243 -16.71 12.96 16.05
N ALA A 244 -16.60 11.87 16.81
CA ALA A 244 -17.71 11.30 17.57
C ALA A 244 -18.20 12.27 18.67
N GLY A 245 -17.28 12.97 19.35
CA GLY A 245 -17.64 13.98 20.35
C GLY A 245 -18.34 15.21 19.77
N GLY A 246 -18.15 15.47 18.48
CA GLY A 246 -18.90 16.47 17.72
C GLY A 246 -20.26 15.99 17.21
N GLU A 247 -20.58 14.69 17.36
CA GLU A 247 -21.74 14.04 16.74
C GLU A 247 -21.80 14.28 15.21
N ASP A 248 -20.64 14.31 14.57
CA ASP A 248 -20.49 14.51 13.12
C ASP A 248 -20.44 13.14 12.42
N ALA A 249 -21.56 12.72 11.82
CA ALA A 249 -21.69 11.38 11.24
C ALA A 249 -20.71 11.15 10.07
N PRO A 250 -20.63 12.00 9.04
CA PRO A 250 -19.62 11.86 7.99
C PRO A 250 -18.18 11.83 8.51
N ALA A 251 -17.81 12.75 9.42
CA ALA A 251 -16.45 12.77 9.96
C ALA A 251 -16.15 11.52 10.81
N THR A 252 -17.14 11.00 11.53
CA THR A 252 -16.98 9.77 12.33
C THR A 252 -16.87 8.53 11.43
N GLN A 253 -17.60 8.49 10.32
CA GLN A 253 -17.48 7.43 9.30
C GLN A 253 -16.10 7.42 8.66
N GLN A 254 -15.58 8.60 8.29
CA GLN A 254 -14.21 8.73 7.77
C GLN A 254 -13.18 8.23 8.81
N ALA A 255 -13.25 8.75 10.04
CA ALA A 255 -12.30 8.37 11.09
C ALA A 255 -12.39 6.88 11.46
N ALA A 256 -13.55 6.25 11.29
CA ALA A 256 -13.71 4.81 11.48
C ALA A 256 -13.03 3.99 10.37
N ASN A 257 -13.04 4.47 9.12
CA ASN A 257 -12.28 3.86 8.02
C ASN A 257 -10.77 4.02 8.25
N ASP A 258 -10.32 5.22 8.61
CA ASP A 258 -8.92 5.51 8.89
C ASP A 258 -8.38 4.62 10.03
N LEU A 259 -9.15 4.49 11.12
CA LEU A 259 -8.82 3.59 12.23
C LEU A 259 -8.69 2.13 11.77
N ALA A 260 -9.66 1.64 10.99
CA ALA A 260 -9.64 0.27 10.48
C ALA A 260 -8.42 0.02 9.59
N TYR A 261 -8.00 1.00 8.79
CA TYR A 261 -6.85 0.87 7.91
C TYR A 261 -5.55 0.68 8.73
N VAL A 262 -5.35 1.51 9.76
CA VAL A 262 -4.21 1.37 10.69
C VAL A 262 -4.32 0.08 11.52
N GLY A 263 -5.53 -0.34 11.91
CA GLY A 263 -5.77 -1.62 12.58
C GLY A 263 -5.36 -2.82 11.71
N ASN A 264 -5.62 -2.76 10.41
CA ASN A 264 -5.19 -3.78 9.46
C ASN A 264 -3.67 -3.77 9.21
N ASP A 265 -3.00 -2.61 9.30
CA ASP A 265 -1.53 -2.55 9.32
C ASP A 265 -0.92 -3.35 10.48
N LEU A 266 -1.61 -3.41 11.63
CA LEU A 266 -1.18 -4.27 12.76
C LEU A 266 -1.38 -5.76 12.46
N ARG A 267 -2.41 -6.13 11.70
CA ARG A 267 -2.67 -7.52 11.29
C ARG A 267 -1.66 -8.05 10.29
N LEU A 268 -1.06 -7.20 9.47
CA LEU A 268 0.03 -7.57 8.56
C LEU A 268 1.24 -8.21 9.28
N ARG A 269 1.39 -7.97 10.58
CA ARG A 269 2.41 -8.67 11.38
C ARG A 269 2.02 -10.12 11.72
N HIS A 270 0.77 -10.52 11.57
CA HIS A 270 0.28 -11.84 11.97
C HIS A 270 -0.24 -12.67 10.80
N GLU A 271 -0.60 -12.02 9.70
CA GLU A 271 -1.30 -12.61 8.56
C GLU A 271 -0.63 -12.20 7.25
N GLU A 272 -0.81 -13.04 6.23
CA GLU A 272 -0.34 -12.73 4.88
C GLU A 272 -1.09 -11.52 4.29
N PRO A 273 -0.42 -10.67 3.48
CA PRO A 273 -1.03 -9.46 2.93
C PRO A 273 -2.37 -9.70 2.24
N ALA A 274 -2.47 -10.78 1.46
CA ALA A 274 -3.70 -11.10 0.75
C ALA A 274 -4.91 -11.33 1.66
N ALA A 275 -4.71 -11.88 2.87
CA ALA A 275 -5.79 -12.09 3.83
C ALA A 275 -6.28 -10.76 4.41
N VAL A 276 -5.35 -9.84 4.68
CA VAL A 276 -5.64 -8.49 5.18
C VAL A 276 -6.26 -7.61 4.08
N ASP A 277 -5.88 -7.81 2.82
CA ASP A 277 -6.37 -7.03 1.70
C ASP A 277 -7.87 -7.21 1.44
N VAL A 278 -8.47 -8.36 1.78
CA VAL A 278 -9.93 -8.56 1.71
C VAL A 278 -10.65 -7.59 2.66
N ASP A 279 -10.15 -7.45 3.89
CA ASP A 279 -10.69 -6.49 4.86
C ASP A 279 -10.43 -5.04 4.45
N ARG A 280 -9.28 -4.76 3.83
CA ARG A 280 -9.01 -3.43 3.25
C ARG A 280 -9.94 -3.11 2.09
N MET A 281 -10.34 -4.09 1.28
CA MET A 281 -11.35 -3.87 0.25
C MET A 281 -12.71 -3.48 0.84
N ASP A 282 -13.12 -4.01 2.00
CA ASP A 282 -14.32 -3.53 2.70
C ASP A 282 -14.17 -2.08 3.16
N ILE A 283 -12.99 -1.70 3.68
CA ILE A 283 -12.70 -0.32 4.09
C ILE A 283 -12.82 0.63 2.90
N VAL A 284 -12.20 0.30 1.76
CA VAL A 284 -12.26 1.15 0.56
C VAL A 284 -13.67 1.18 -0.03
N ALA A 285 -14.43 0.07 0.02
CA ALA A 285 -15.83 0.09 -0.36
C ALA A 285 -16.66 1.03 0.53
N ARG A 286 -16.40 1.10 1.85
CA ARG A 286 -17.00 2.13 2.72
C ARG A 286 -16.53 3.53 2.39
N GLN A 287 -15.28 3.71 1.97
CA GLN A 287 -14.74 5.00 1.55
C GLN A 287 -15.47 5.54 0.32
N ILE A 288 -15.71 4.69 -0.69
CA ILE A 288 -16.54 5.02 -1.85
C ILE A 288 -17.91 5.53 -1.42
N MET A 289 -18.53 4.93 -0.39
CA MET A 289 -19.83 5.38 0.10
C MET A 289 -19.77 6.79 0.72
N VAL A 290 -18.67 7.12 1.42
CA VAL A 290 -18.44 8.45 2.00
C VAL A 290 -18.26 9.49 0.89
N ASP A 291 -17.38 9.20 -0.06
CA ASP A 291 -17.00 10.15 -1.10
C ASP A 291 -18.10 10.34 -2.14
N ALA A 292 -18.83 9.26 -2.49
CA ALA A 292 -20.01 9.34 -3.34
C ALA A 292 -21.14 10.12 -2.68
N ALA A 293 -21.31 10.03 -1.35
CA ALA A 293 -22.29 10.84 -0.63
C ALA A 293 -21.89 12.32 -0.54
N ALA A 294 -20.60 12.63 -0.69
CA ALA A 294 -20.05 13.98 -0.78
C ALA A 294 -20.03 14.55 -2.21
N ASP A 295 -20.48 13.78 -3.21
CA ASP A 295 -20.38 14.08 -4.64
C ASP A 295 -18.93 14.32 -5.12
N ASP A 296 -17.94 13.70 -4.48
CA ASP A 296 -16.52 13.91 -4.78
C ASP A 296 -15.99 12.92 -5.84
N GLU A 297 -16.14 13.31 -7.11
CA GLU A 297 -15.78 12.49 -8.29
C GLU A 297 -14.35 11.94 -8.22
N ALA A 298 -13.40 12.80 -7.84
CA ALA A 298 -11.98 12.48 -7.84
C ALA A 298 -11.65 11.38 -6.81
N PHE A 299 -12.26 11.47 -5.63
CA PHE A 299 -12.07 10.44 -4.60
C PHE A 299 -12.77 9.14 -4.97
N VAL A 300 -14.01 9.18 -5.47
CA VAL A 300 -14.72 7.96 -5.90
C VAL A 300 -13.92 7.20 -6.97
N LEU A 301 -13.37 7.92 -7.96
CA LEU A 301 -12.53 7.30 -8.98
C LEU A 301 -11.24 6.73 -8.39
N GLY A 302 -10.57 7.48 -7.51
CA GLY A 302 -9.35 7.04 -6.84
C GLY A 302 -9.55 5.78 -5.98
N ASP A 303 -10.64 5.70 -5.24
CA ASP A 303 -10.98 4.53 -4.43
C ASP A 303 -11.25 3.28 -5.30
N VAL A 304 -11.88 3.44 -6.46
CA VAL A 304 -12.06 2.34 -7.40
C VAL A 304 -10.71 1.83 -7.91
N ARG A 305 -9.73 2.72 -8.16
CA ARG A 305 -8.35 2.31 -8.53
C ARG A 305 -7.64 1.61 -7.37
N HIS A 306 -7.88 2.05 -6.15
CA HIS A 306 -7.36 1.38 -4.95
C HIS A 306 -7.92 -0.04 -4.82
N LEU A 307 -9.24 -0.23 -5.03
CA LEU A 307 -9.84 -1.57 -5.06
C LEU A 307 -9.24 -2.46 -6.15
N ASP A 308 -8.95 -1.91 -7.34
CA ASP A 308 -8.31 -2.65 -8.43
C ASP A 308 -6.90 -3.11 -8.05
N ALA A 309 -6.12 -2.26 -7.38
CA ALA A 309 -4.80 -2.60 -6.87
C ALA A 309 -4.87 -3.72 -5.81
N LEU A 310 -5.75 -3.60 -4.81
CA LEU A 310 -5.95 -4.61 -3.77
C LEU A 310 -6.45 -5.95 -4.36
N TRP A 311 -7.38 -5.90 -5.33
CA TRP A 311 -7.88 -7.10 -5.97
C TRP A 311 -6.78 -7.88 -6.70
N ALA A 312 -5.85 -7.18 -7.37
CA ALA A 312 -4.72 -7.81 -8.04
C ALA A 312 -3.81 -8.59 -7.07
N ARG A 313 -3.72 -8.17 -5.80
CA ARG A 313 -2.95 -8.84 -4.74
C ARG A 313 -3.67 -10.08 -4.20
N THR A 314 -4.99 -10.00 -4.04
CA THR A 314 -5.74 -11.00 -3.26
C THR A 314 -6.54 -12.02 -4.06
N PHE A 315 -6.91 -11.75 -5.33
CA PHE A 315 -7.91 -12.56 -6.06
C PHE A 315 -7.64 -14.07 -6.09
N GLN A 316 -6.37 -14.49 -6.12
CA GLN A 316 -5.99 -15.92 -6.15
C GLN A 316 -6.27 -16.65 -4.83
N ASN A 317 -6.45 -15.91 -3.73
CA ASN A 317 -6.69 -16.43 -2.40
C ASN A 317 -8.19 -16.50 -2.04
N VAL A 318 -9.05 -15.99 -2.92
CA VAL A 318 -10.50 -15.97 -2.75
C VAL A 318 -11.15 -17.16 -3.48
N ASP A 319 -12.17 -17.79 -2.87
CA ASP A 319 -12.91 -18.88 -3.51
C ASP A 319 -13.51 -18.44 -4.86
N GLY A 320 -13.45 -19.29 -5.88
CA GLY A 320 -13.84 -18.93 -7.24
C GLY A 320 -15.28 -18.44 -7.40
N SER A 321 -16.21 -18.87 -6.53
CA SER A 321 -17.59 -18.36 -6.54
C SER A 321 -17.71 -16.97 -5.93
N ALA A 322 -16.99 -16.71 -4.84
CA ALA A 322 -16.90 -15.38 -4.22
C ALA A 322 -16.14 -14.40 -5.13
N ALA A 323 -15.02 -14.84 -5.71
CA ALA A 323 -14.22 -14.04 -6.64
C ALA A 323 -15.03 -13.56 -7.85
N SER A 324 -15.85 -14.44 -8.45
CA SER A 324 -16.71 -14.04 -9.57
C SER A 324 -17.75 -12.98 -9.16
N SER A 325 -18.26 -13.04 -7.92
CA SER A 325 -19.18 -12.05 -7.39
C SER A 325 -18.47 -10.71 -7.16
N ILE A 326 -17.29 -10.73 -6.55
CA ILE A 326 -16.45 -9.56 -6.30
C ILE A 326 -16.08 -8.87 -7.61
N GLU A 327 -15.59 -9.61 -8.60
CA GLU A 327 -15.25 -9.08 -9.94
C GLU A 327 -16.45 -8.39 -10.60
N GLY A 328 -17.65 -8.96 -10.45
CA GLY A 328 -18.88 -8.34 -10.94
C GLY A 328 -19.15 -6.98 -10.27
N GLN A 329 -19.02 -6.91 -8.93
CA GLN A 329 -19.24 -5.65 -8.21
C GLN A 329 -18.15 -4.61 -8.50
N LEU A 330 -16.88 -5.03 -8.67
CA LEU A 330 -15.81 -4.15 -9.12
C LEU A 330 -16.08 -3.59 -10.52
N ALA A 331 -16.61 -4.40 -11.43
CA ALA A 331 -17.00 -3.93 -12.76
C ALA A 331 -18.15 -2.92 -12.71
N ASP A 332 -19.17 -3.17 -11.89
CA ASP A 332 -20.29 -2.25 -11.70
C ASP A 332 -19.83 -0.93 -11.05
N LEU A 333 -18.91 -0.99 -10.08
CA LEU A 333 -18.29 0.18 -9.45
C LEU A 333 -17.54 1.04 -10.47
N ARG A 334 -16.71 0.44 -11.34
CA ARG A 334 -16.00 1.17 -12.40
C ARG A 334 -16.97 1.92 -13.30
N VAL A 335 -18.03 1.25 -13.75
CA VAL A 335 -19.05 1.87 -14.62
C VAL A 335 -19.79 3.00 -13.91
N ALA A 336 -20.17 2.81 -12.65
CA ALA A 336 -20.88 3.82 -11.87
C ALA A 336 -20.00 5.05 -11.61
N ALA A 337 -18.75 4.84 -11.20
CA ALA A 337 -17.78 5.92 -10.95
C ALA A 337 -17.49 6.71 -12.23
N GLU A 338 -17.16 6.04 -13.34
CA GLU A 338 -16.84 6.69 -14.62
C GLU A 338 -18.03 7.44 -15.24
N SER A 339 -19.27 7.07 -14.88
CA SER A 339 -20.48 7.75 -15.34
C SER A 339 -20.99 8.82 -14.37
N GLY A 340 -20.36 8.98 -13.21
CA GLY A 340 -20.82 9.88 -12.14
C GLY A 340 -22.17 9.47 -11.53
N ASP A 341 -22.55 8.19 -11.61
CA ASP A 341 -23.78 7.66 -10.99
C ASP A 341 -23.49 7.23 -9.54
N TYR A 342 -23.38 8.23 -8.65
CA TYR A 342 -23.05 8.00 -7.24
C TYR A 342 -24.05 7.10 -6.48
N PRO A 343 -25.37 7.18 -6.70
CA PRO A 343 -26.29 6.19 -6.13
C PRO A 343 -26.00 4.75 -6.58
N ALA A 344 -25.62 4.55 -7.85
CA ALA A 344 -25.21 3.24 -8.32
C ALA A 344 -23.86 2.81 -7.72
N ALA A 345 -22.92 3.73 -7.55
CA ALA A 345 -21.63 3.47 -6.92
C ALA A 345 -21.81 3.02 -5.45
N ILE A 346 -22.65 3.71 -4.68
CA ILE A 346 -23.00 3.33 -3.30
C ILE A 346 -23.62 1.93 -3.27
N ALA A 347 -24.58 1.64 -4.15
CA ALA A 347 -25.23 0.34 -4.20
C ALA A 347 -24.27 -0.81 -4.55
N ALA A 348 -23.35 -0.57 -5.51
CA ALA A 348 -22.33 -1.54 -5.89
C ALA A 348 -21.28 -1.73 -4.78
N ALA A 349 -20.91 -0.66 -4.06
CA ALA A 349 -20.05 -0.74 -2.88
C ALA A 349 -20.69 -1.57 -1.76
N GLU A 350 -21.97 -1.35 -1.45
CA GLU A 350 -22.71 -2.16 -0.46
C GLU A 350 -22.77 -3.65 -0.86
N ALA A 351 -22.97 -3.93 -2.15
CA ALA A 351 -23.00 -5.29 -2.67
C ALA A 351 -21.61 -5.94 -2.67
N LEU A 352 -20.54 -5.18 -2.95
CA LEU A 352 -19.16 -5.64 -2.83
C LEU A 352 -18.86 -6.06 -1.39
N ARG A 353 -19.22 -5.25 -0.40
CA ARG A 353 -19.03 -5.58 1.03
C ARG A 353 -19.72 -6.89 1.42
N GLN A 354 -20.95 -7.10 0.96
CA GLN A 354 -21.66 -8.38 1.17
C GLN A 354 -20.98 -9.58 0.50
N ALA A 355 -20.32 -9.37 -0.65
CA ALA A 355 -19.57 -10.42 -1.33
C ALA A 355 -18.26 -10.75 -0.58
N LEU A 356 -17.60 -9.75 -0.01
CA LEU A 356 -16.38 -9.91 0.79
C LEU A 356 -16.63 -10.65 2.11
N ASP A 357 -17.72 -10.35 2.82
CA ASP A 357 -18.11 -11.05 4.06
C ASP A 357 -18.30 -12.57 3.89
N GLY A 358 -18.57 -13.02 2.66
CA GLY A 358 -18.78 -14.43 2.32
C GLY A 358 -17.58 -15.12 1.69
N SER A 359 -16.44 -14.43 1.57
CA SER A 359 -15.27 -14.83 0.75
C SER A 359 -14.17 -15.59 1.48
#